data_AF-A0A4Y2RAT5-F1
#
_entry.id   AF-A0A4Y2RAT5-F1
#
_cell.length_a   1.000
_cell.length_b   1.000
_cell.length_c   1.000
_cell.angle_alpha   90.00
_cell.angle_beta   90.00
_cell.angle_gamma   90.00
#
_symmetry.space_group_name_H-M   'P 1'
#
loop_
_entity.id
_entity.type
_entity.pdbx_description
1 polymer ?
#
loop_
_entity_poly.entity_id
_entity_poly.type
_entity_poly.pdbx_seq_one_letter_code
_entity_poly.pdbx_strand_id
1 'polypeptide(L)'
;MGTAILSSCLLFCVILNVVYSSIEFPNHTYVEPEYLENLLANGQYEEFARLLRIDDVNLVKHTEGKRSDDPMFNEGLEGGDILLTPSQREQARQGAIWAASDNSKWRRVVPYVIDKKGYTAEERAAILKAITKWNRDMFWYIRYRPRVLDKDYVMIFNGTGCYSNLGRVGGQQPISLRHNGCLSEGTILHEMAHTVGIIHEHDRPDRDKYIKILPQNIPEEWQSQYEKSSYEDIQILGPYDYYSVMHYPIPAPRTGLPSFEVLQKGIDLSRIGQRAGQTQIDKDKIKRLYS
;
A
#
# COMPACT_ATOMS: atom_id res chain seq x y z
N MET A 1 55.99 56.47 -26.32
CA MET A 1 55.21 57.37 -27.19
C MET A 1 53.98 56.61 -27.65
N GLY A 2 52.78 57.05 -27.24
CA GLY A 2 51.43 56.74 -27.75
C GLY A 2 50.95 55.27 -27.79
N THR A 3 49.69 54.90 -27.59
CA THR A 3 48.42 55.57 -27.24
C THR A 3 47.44 54.45 -26.83
N ALA A 4 46.55 54.72 -25.87
CA ALA A 4 45.41 53.87 -25.52
C ALA A 4 44.28 53.96 -26.57
N ILE A 5 43.39 52.96 -26.64
CA ILE A 5 41.92 53.07 -26.88
C ILE A 5 41.22 51.76 -26.48
N LEU A 6 40.03 51.92 -25.91
CA LEU A 6 39.09 50.96 -25.29
C LEU A 6 38.21 50.14 -26.25
N SER A 7 37.51 49.15 -25.64
CA SER A 7 36.18 48.59 -26.02
C SER A 7 36.17 47.59 -27.19
N SER A 8 35.38 46.52 -27.24
CA SER A 8 34.09 46.19 -26.61
C SER A 8 33.75 44.70 -26.82
N CYS A 9 32.88 44.14 -25.98
CA CYS A 9 32.18 42.85 -26.15
C CYS A 9 31.65 42.63 -27.58
N LEU A 10 31.71 41.38 -28.07
CA LEU A 10 30.66 40.79 -28.90
C LEU A 10 30.73 39.25 -28.88
N LEU A 11 29.64 38.69 -28.40
CA LEU A 11 29.20 37.30 -28.39
C LEU A 11 28.94 36.84 -29.83
N PHE A 12 29.39 35.66 -30.27
CA PHE A 12 28.70 34.92 -31.34
C PHE A 12 28.99 33.40 -31.30
N CYS A 13 27.90 32.64 -31.38
CA CYS A 13 27.75 31.20 -31.31
C CYS A 13 28.67 30.41 -32.26
N VAL A 14 29.22 29.29 -31.76
CA VAL A 14 29.62 28.15 -32.60
C VAL A 14 28.63 27.02 -32.35
N ILE A 15 27.91 26.68 -33.42
CA ILE A 15 26.96 25.56 -33.53
C ILE A 15 27.76 24.25 -33.47
N LEU A 16 27.55 23.45 -32.43
CA LEU A 16 27.95 22.04 -32.39
C LEU A 16 26.69 21.20 -32.59
N ASN A 17 26.51 20.72 -33.82
CA ASN A 17 25.58 19.65 -34.17
C ASN A 17 26.04 18.37 -33.46
N VAL A 18 25.43 18.05 -32.32
CA VAL A 18 25.44 16.70 -31.77
C VAL A 18 24.07 16.11 -32.02
N VAL A 19 24.07 15.06 -32.85
CA VAL A 19 22.93 14.18 -33.12
C VAL A 19 22.39 13.69 -31.79
N TYR A 20 21.17 14.11 -31.44
CA TYR A 20 20.42 13.57 -30.32
C TYR A 20 20.05 12.12 -30.69
N SER A 21 20.88 11.15 -30.33
CA SER A 21 20.40 9.79 -30.16
C SER A 21 19.51 9.82 -28.92
N SER A 22 18.21 9.62 -29.12
CA SER A 22 17.23 9.42 -28.06
C SER A 22 17.68 8.27 -27.16
N ILE A 23 18.31 8.61 -26.04
CA ILE A 23 18.47 7.70 -24.91
C ILE A 23 17.08 7.61 -24.28
N GLU A 24 16.36 6.53 -24.59
CA GLU A 24 15.17 6.14 -23.84
C GLU A 24 15.59 5.77 -22.42
N PHE A 25 15.42 6.69 -21.48
CA PHE A 25 15.39 6.35 -20.07
C PHE A 25 14.03 5.71 -19.76
N PRO A 26 13.95 4.59 -19.03
CA PRO A 26 12.66 4.04 -18.62
C PRO A 26 11.97 5.05 -17.69
N ASN A 27 10.94 5.68 -18.24
CA ASN A 27 9.78 6.44 -17.70
C ASN A 27 9.57 6.57 -16.17
N HIS A 28 10.61 6.85 -15.38
CA HIS A 28 10.50 7.18 -13.96
C HIS A 28 10.87 8.63 -13.75
N THR A 29 9.98 9.54 -14.17
CA THR A 29 10.11 10.95 -13.83
C THR A 29 9.96 11.07 -12.32
N TYR A 30 11.05 11.44 -11.64
CA TYR A 30 11.01 11.80 -10.24
C TYR A 30 10.04 12.97 -10.04
N VAL A 31 9.15 12.85 -9.06
CA VAL A 31 8.17 13.88 -8.73
C VAL A 31 8.34 14.30 -7.28
N GLU A 32 8.45 15.62 -7.07
CA GLU A 32 8.50 16.18 -5.72
C GLU A 32 7.19 15.92 -4.97
N PRO A 33 7.23 15.55 -3.68
CA PRO A 33 6.00 15.24 -2.95
C PRO A 33 5.01 16.41 -2.88
N GLU A 34 5.51 17.64 -2.83
CA GLU A 34 4.66 18.84 -2.85
C GLU A 34 3.85 18.95 -4.16
N TYR A 35 4.39 18.48 -5.29
CA TYR A 35 3.64 18.43 -6.53
C TYR A 35 2.48 17.43 -6.44
N LEU A 36 2.70 16.25 -5.85
CA LEU A 36 1.62 15.27 -5.61
C LEU A 36 0.53 15.83 -4.69
N GLU A 37 0.91 16.54 -3.61
CA GLU A 37 -0.04 17.23 -2.72
C GLU A 37 -0.85 18.31 -3.47
N ASN A 38 -0.20 19.06 -4.37
CA ASN A 38 -0.87 20.05 -5.21
C ASN A 38 -1.88 19.42 -6.19
N LEU A 39 -1.55 18.27 -6.78
CA LEU A 39 -2.48 17.58 -7.67
C LEU A 39 -3.76 17.18 -6.93
N LEU A 40 -3.62 16.60 -5.72
CA LEU A 40 -4.77 16.25 -4.88
C LEU A 40 -5.60 17.49 -4.51
N ALA A 41 -4.95 18.54 -4.00
CA ALA A 41 -5.63 19.75 -3.55
C ALA A 41 -6.37 20.49 -4.68
N ASN A 42 -5.91 20.37 -5.93
CA ASN A 42 -6.54 21.00 -7.10
C ASN A 42 -7.48 20.05 -7.86
N GLY A 43 -7.76 18.85 -7.33
CA GLY A 43 -8.65 17.88 -7.97
C GLY A 43 -8.09 17.24 -9.25
N GLN A 44 -6.78 17.29 -9.46
CA GLN A 44 -6.08 16.72 -10.62
C GLN A 44 -5.81 15.21 -10.42
N TYR A 45 -6.87 14.46 -10.12
CA TYR A 45 -6.79 13.06 -9.68
C TYR A 45 -6.24 12.11 -10.75
N GLU A 46 -6.53 12.35 -12.02
CA GLU A 46 -6.04 11.52 -13.14
C GLU A 46 -4.50 11.52 -13.19
N GLU A 47 -3.89 12.69 -13.07
CA GLU A 47 -2.44 12.81 -13.09
C GLU A 47 -1.80 12.21 -11.83
N PHE A 48 -2.43 12.40 -10.67
CA PHE A 48 -1.98 11.76 -9.43
C PHE A 48 -2.04 10.24 -9.53
N ALA A 49 -3.15 9.68 -10.01
CA ALA A 49 -3.37 8.26 -10.21
C ALA A 49 -2.31 7.68 -11.17
N ARG A 50 -2.06 8.37 -12.29
CA ARG A 50 -1.02 8.00 -13.25
C ARG A 50 0.38 7.95 -12.63
N LEU A 51 0.75 8.96 -11.83
CA LEU A 51 2.07 9.06 -11.20
C LEU A 51 2.32 8.03 -10.09
N LEU A 52 1.26 7.58 -9.42
CA LEU A 52 1.30 6.51 -8.41
C LEU A 52 0.95 5.12 -8.95
N ARG A 53 0.63 5.01 -10.25
CA ARG A 53 0.20 3.76 -10.93
C ARG A 53 -1.04 3.14 -10.28
N ILE A 54 -2.02 3.99 -10.01
CA ILE A 54 -3.35 3.60 -9.57
C ILE A 54 -4.22 3.56 -10.83
N ASP A 55 -4.62 2.38 -11.29
CA ASP A 55 -5.34 2.25 -12.57
C ASP A 55 -6.77 2.82 -12.50
N ASP A 56 -7.39 2.74 -11.33
CA ASP A 56 -8.72 3.31 -11.11
C ASP A 56 -8.64 4.64 -10.34
N VAL A 57 -8.83 5.73 -11.07
CA VAL A 57 -8.88 7.09 -10.53
C VAL A 57 -9.91 7.28 -9.42
N ASN A 58 -10.98 6.47 -9.38
CA ASN A 58 -11.99 6.58 -8.34
C ASN A 58 -11.48 6.10 -6.96
N LEU A 59 -10.33 5.42 -6.90
CA LEU A 59 -9.62 5.15 -5.65
C LEU A 59 -8.90 6.39 -5.10
N VAL A 60 -8.73 7.43 -5.93
CA VAL A 60 -8.06 8.68 -5.57
C VAL A 60 -9.07 9.79 -5.29
N LYS A 61 -10.15 9.88 -6.07
CA LYS A 61 -11.16 10.94 -5.95
C LYS A 61 -11.73 10.98 -4.54
N HIS A 62 -11.85 12.18 -3.96
CA HIS A 62 -12.55 12.43 -2.68
C HIS A 62 -14.08 12.29 -2.78
N THR A 63 -14.61 11.57 -3.77
CA THR A 63 -16.06 11.49 -3.95
C THR A 63 -16.70 10.87 -2.71
N GLU A 64 -17.60 11.62 -2.09
CA GLU A 64 -18.53 11.20 -1.02
C GLU A 64 -19.44 10.02 -1.43
N GLY A 65 -19.26 9.47 -2.63
CA GLY A 65 -19.92 8.28 -3.13
C GLY A 65 -19.35 7.02 -2.50
N LYS A 66 -20.22 6.29 -1.80
CA LYS A 66 -19.96 4.98 -1.19
C LYS A 66 -19.52 3.95 -2.24
N ARG A 67 -18.22 3.85 -2.53
CA ARG A 67 -17.66 2.70 -3.28
C ARG A 67 -17.89 1.39 -2.50
N SER A 68 -17.82 1.48 -1.17
CA SER A 68 -18.27 0.47 -0.21
C SER A 68 -18.60 1.13 1.14
N ASP A 69 -19.57 0.57 1.87
CA ASP A 69 -19.86 0.98 3.26
C ASP A 69 -18.67 0.65 4.20
N ASP A 70 -17.89 -0.38 3.87
CA ASP A 70 -16.65 -0.74 4.55
C ASP A 70 -15.43 -0.26 3.73
N PRO A 71 -14.62 0.68 4.25
CA PRO A 71 -13.45 1.20 3.54
C PRO A 71 -12.35 0.15 3.26
N MET A 72 -12.43 -1.04 3.87
CA MET A 72 -11.50 -2.15 3.60
C MET A 72 -11.91 -3.00 2.40
N PHE A 73 -13.14 -2.83 1.88
CA PHE A 73 -13.64 -3.58 0.72
C PHE A 73 -13.72 -2.64 -0.48
N ASN A 74 -12.63 -2.52 -1.23
CA ASN A 74 -12.56 -1.70 -2.43
C ASN A 74 -12.69 -2.58 -3.67
N GLU A 75 -13.72 -2.29 -4.49
CA GLU A 75 -13.95 -3.00 -5.75
C GLU A 75 -12.72 -2.91 -6.65
N GLY A 76 -12.30 -4.02 -7.26
CA GLY A 76 -11.14 -4.06 -8.16
C GLY A 76 -9.77 -4.12 -7.48
N LEU A 77 -9.70 -4.14 -6.14
CA LEU A 77 -8.50 -4.46 -5.40
C LEU A 77 -8.47 -5.93 -4.97
N GLU A 78 -7.28 -6.52 -5.00
CA GLU A 78 -7.03 -7.87 -4.52
C GLU A 78 -7.29 -7.91 -3.01
N GLY A 79 -8.00 -8.93 -2.50
CA GLY A 79 -8.36 -8.98 -1.08
C GLY A 79 -8.98 -7.67 -0.56
N GLY A 80 -9.66 -6.89 -1.42
CA GLY A 80 -10.35 -5.66 -1.05
C GLY A 80 -9.48 -4.42 -0.81
N ASP A 81 -8.22 -4.57 -0.42
CA ASP A 81 -7.35 -3.47 0.02
C ASP A 81 -5.91 -3.58 -0.53
N ILE A 82 -5.64 -4.57 -1.40
CA ILE A 82 -4.34 -4.74 -2.03
C ILE A 82 -4.34 -4.20 -3.46
N LEU A 83 -3.55 -3.15 -3.68
CA LEU A 83 -3.25 -2.62 -5.00
C LEU A 83 -2.12 -3.43 -5.65
N LEU A 84 -2.47 -4.37 -6.52
CA LEU A 84 -1.49 -5.12 -7.31
C LEU A 84 -1.00 -4.31 -8.52
N THR A 85 0.31 -4.34 -8.77
CA THR A 85 0.89 -3.85 -10.02
C THR A 85 0.44 -4.70 -11.21
N PRO A 86 0.51 -4.20 -12.46
CA PRO A 86 0.24 -5.01 -13.65
C PRO A 86 1.04 -6.31 -13.69
N SER A 87 2.32 -6.28 -13.28
CA SER A 87 3.15 -7.47 -13.23
C SER A 87 2.69 -8.46 -12.16
N GLN A 88 2.32 -7.99 -10.97
CA GLN A 88 1.78 -8.86 -9.92
C GLN A 88 0.43 -9.48 -10.33
N ARG A 89 -0.47 -8.73 -10.98
CA ARG A 89 -1.73 -9.27 -11.49
C ARG A 89 -1.52 -10.33 -12.56
N GLU A 90 -0.58 -10.09 -13.47
CA GLU A 90 -0.27 -11.07 -14.51
C GLU A 90 0.36 -12.33 -13.91
N GLN A 91 1.26 -12.18 -12.94
CA GLN A 91 1.82 -13.31 -12.20
C GLN A 91 0.71 -14.10 -11.49
N ALA A 92 -0.19 -13.43 -10.75
CA ALA A 92 -1.33 -14.08 -10.11
C ALA A 92 -2.22 -14.85 -11.12
N ARG A 93 -2.51 -14.27 -12.29
CA ARG A 93 -3.30 -14.93 -13.35
C ARG A 93 -2.62 -16.15 -13.96
N GLN A 94 -1.29 -16.13 -14.04
CA GLN A 94 -0.49 -17.24 -14.58
C GLN A 94 -0.15 -18.29 -13.51
N GLY A 95 -0.66 -18.15 -12.28
CA GLY A 95 -0.31 -19.02 -11.15
C GLY A 95 1.15 -18.86 -10.71
N ALA A 96 1.72 -17.68 -10.92
CA ALA A 96 3.10 -17.32 -10.62
C ALA A 96 3.20 -16.41 -9.38
N ILE A 97 4.32 -16.61 -8.68
CA ILE A 97 4.56 -16.37 -7.27
C ILE A 97 4.79 -14.90 -6.93
N TRP A 98 4.17 -14.40 -5.84
CA TRP A 98 4.52 -13.09 -5.25
C TRP A 98 5.45 -13.21 -4.02
N ALA A 99 5.54 -14.38 -3.39
CA ALA A 99 6.49 -14.66 -2.31
C ALA A 99 7.95 -14.48 -2.77
N ALA A 100 8.61 -13.51 -2.14
CA ALA A 100 10.05 -13.54 -1.93
C ALA A 100 10.94 -13.39 -3.19
N SER A 101 10.52 -12.65 -4.21
CA SER A 101 11.56 -11.99 -5.01
C SER A 101 12.23 -10.93 -4.11
N ASP A 102 13.55 -10.96 -3.94
CA ASP A 102 14.26 -9.94 -3.12
C ASP A 102 13.94 -8.50 -3.56
N ASN A 103 13.51 -8.35 -4.82
CA ASN A 103 13.12 -7.07 -5.38
C ASN A 103 11.78 -6.54 -4.84
N SER A 104 10.88 -7.36 -4.29
CA SER A 104 9.62 -6.90 -3.70
C SER A 104 9.74 -6.56 -2.20
N LYS A 105 10.89 -6.79 -1.57
CA LYS A 105 11.14 -6.39 -0.18
C LYS A 105 11.71 -4.98 -0.08
N TRP A 106 11.40 -4.30 1.03
CA TRP A 106 12.08 -3.07 1.42
C TRP A 106 13.45 -3.37 2.02
N ARG A 107 14.42 -2.45 1.90
CA ARG A 107 15.75 -2.60 2.51
C ARG A 107 15.74 -2.16 3.97
N ARG A 108 14.93 -2.84 4.81
CA ARG A 108 14.71 -2.54 6.25
C ARG A 108 14.20 -1.13 6.59
N VAL A 109 13.96 -0.29 5.58
CA VAL A 109 13.42 1.06 5.75
C VAL A 109 12.34 1.30 4.70
N VAL A 110 11.19 1.82 5.14
CA VAL A 110 10.11 2.35 4.30
C VAL A 110 10.11 3.88 4.45
N PRO A 111 10.68 4.64 3.50
CA PRO A 111 10.57 6.09 3.48
C PRO A 111 9.11 6.50 3.24
N TYR A 112 8.60 7.50 3.94
CA TYR A 112 7.22 7.97 3.75
C TYR A 112 7.10 9.49 3.61
N VAL A 113 6.04 9.91 2.93
CA VAL A 113 5.49 11.26 2.97
C VAL A 113 4.01 11.17 3.35
N ILE A 114 3.51 12.14 4.10
CA ILE A 114 2.09 12.27 4.43
C ILE A 114 1.57 13.52 3.74
N ASP A 115 0.48 13.39 2.98
CA ASP A 115 -0.24 14.50 2.40
C ASP A 115 -0.67 15.50 3.47
N LYS A 116 -0.04 16.68 3.49
CA LYS A 116 -0.36 17.71 4.49
C LYS A 116 -1.64 18.47 4.16
N LYS A 117 -2.09 18.44 2.90
CA LYS A 117 -3.27 19.21 2.46
C LYS A 117 -4.54 18.40 2.60
N GLY A 118 -4.47 17.08 2.41
CA GLY A 118 -5.61 16.16 2.52
C GLY A 118 -5.99 15.71 3.94
N TYR A 119 -5.18 16.02 4.96
CA TYR A 119 -5.42 15.65 6.35
C TYR A 119 -5.39 16.85 7.31
N THR A 120 -6.17 16.78 8.39
CA THR A 120 -6.08 17.69 9.53
C THR A 120 -4.83 17.43 10.38
N ALA A 121 -4.55 18.29 11.36
CA ALA A 121 -3.42 18.08 12.27
C ALA A 121 -3.62 16.82 13.14
N GLU A 122 -4.84 16.59 13.58
CA GLU A 122 -5.26 15.47 14.42
C GLU A 122 -5.15 14.14 13.65
N GLU A 123 -5.57 14.13 12.39
CA GLU A 123 -5.48 12.96 11.51
C GLU A 123 -4.02 12.59 11.22
N ARG A 124 -3.18 13.59 10.93
CA ARG A 124 -1.73 13.38 10.81
C ARG A 124 -1.12 12.85 12.11
N ALA A 125 -1.57 13.33 13.27
CA ALA A 125 -1.10 12.84 14.56
C ALA A 125 -1.48 11.36 14.78
N ALA A 126 -2.66 10.92 14.34
CA ALA A 126 -3.06 9.51 14.39
C ALA A 126 -2.15 8.62 13.52
N ILE A 127 -1.85 9.05 12.28
CA ILE A 127 -0.91 8.37 11.38
C ILE A 127 0.48 8.27 12.01
N LEU A 128 1.00 9.39 12.53
CA LEU A 128 2.32 9.43 13.19
C LEU A 128 2.38 8.58 14.46
N LYS A 129 1.29 8.46 15.21
CA LYS A 129 1.18 7.57 16.37
C LYS A 129 1.30 6.10 15.95
N ALA A 130 0.61 5.68 14.90
CA ALA A 130 0.71 4.32 14.36
C ALA A 130 2.13 4.02 13.84
N ILE A 131 2.75 4.97 13.12
CA ILE A 131 4.16 4.86 12.68
C ILE A 131 5.11 4.73 13.87
N THR A 132 4.90 5.51 14.94
CA THR A 132 5.71 5.44 16.16
C THR A 132 5.58 4.07 16.83
N LYS A 133 4.35 3.54 16.90
CA LYS A 133 4.09 2.19 17.41
C LYS A 133 4.76 1.12 16.58
N TRP A 134 4.63 1.17 15.25
CA TRP A 134 5.32 0.26 14.34
C TRP A 134 6.82 0.27 14.61
N ASN A 135 7.42 1.47 14.61
CA ASN A 135 8.86 1.64 14.80
C ASN A 135 9.33 1.15 16.16
N ARG A 136 8.55 1.33 17.23
CA ARG A 136 8.90 0.78 18.55
C ARG A 136 8.99 -0.74 18.52
N ASP A 137 8.04 -1.39 17.84
CA ASP A 137 7.93 -2.84 17.87
C ASP A 137 8.88 -3.50 16.84
N MET A 138 9.12 -2.86 15.70
CA MET A 138 9.82 -3.40 14.52
C MET A 138 11.19 -2.78 14.21
N PHE A 139 11.69 -1.86 15.03
CA PHE A 139 12.85 -0.99 14.75
C PHE A 139 14.03 -1.69 14.04
N TRP A 140 14.42 -2.85 14.55
CA TRP A 140 15.61 -3.60 14.11
C TRP A 140 15.40 -4.40 12.81
N TYR A 141 14.15 -4.58 12.39
CA TYR A 141 13.78 -5.44 11.26
C TYR A 141 13.32 -4.60 10.07
N ILE A 142 12.34 -3.72 10.27
CA ILE A 142 11.77 -2.86 9.24
C ILE A 142 11.12 -1.64 9.89
N ARG A 143 11.55 -0.43 9.50
CA ARG A 143 11.06 0.82 10.11
C ARG A 143 10.59 1.83 9.08
N TYR A 144 9.61 2.64 9.45
CA TYR A 144 9.13 3.78 8.67
C TYR A 144 9.89 5.03 9.09
N ARG A 145 10.28 5.87 8.13
CA ARG A 145 10.88 7.17 8.44
C ARG A 145 10.53 8.23 7.40
N PRO A 146 10.51 9.52 7.76
CA PRO A 146 10.28 10.58 6.78
C PRO A 146 11.23 10.46 5.59
N ARG A 147 10.70 10.62 4.38
CA ARG A 147 11.48 10.63 3.15
C ARG A 147 12.53 11.75 3.19
N VAL A 148 13.72 11.48 2.63
CA VAL A 148 14.75 12.50 2.42
C VAL A 148 15.00 12.68 0.92
N LEU A 149 15.74 11.77 0.28
CA LEU A 149 16.02 11.76 -1.16
C LEU A 149 15.73 10.40 -1.80
N ASP A 150 14.89 9.60 -1.14
CA ASP A 150 14.63 8.23 -1.55
C ASP A 150 13.84 8.18 -2.85
N LYS A 151 14.33 7.36 -3.78
CA LYS A 151 13.61 7.05 -5.01
C LYS A 151 12.34 6.26 -4.72
N ASP A 152 12.45 5.27 -3.83
CA ASP A 152 11.33 4.42 -3.44
C ASP A 152 10.78 4.89 -2.11
N TYR A 153 9.50 5.24 -2.07
CA TYR A 153 8.84 5.73 -0.86
C TYR A 153 7.33 5.56 -0.96
N VAL A 154 6.66 5.63 0.19
CA VAL A 154 5.20 5.63 0.26
C VAL A 154 4.64 7.03 0.38
N MET A 155 3.62 7.34 -0.43
CA MET A 155 2.80 8.55 -0.32
C MET A 155 1.52 8.18 0.42
N ILE A 156 1.39 8.61 1.68
CA ILE A 156 0.20 8.42 2.50
C ILE A 156 -0.76 9.57 2.22
N PHE A 157 -1.95 9.27 1.71
CA PHE A 157 -2.90 10.29 1.26
C PHE A 157 -4.36 9.90 1.51
N ASN A 158 -5.23 10.91 1.53
CA ASN A 158 -6.66 10.77 1.81
C ASN A 158 -7.43 10.34 0.55
N GLY A 159 -7.28 9.09 0.12
CA GLY A 159 -8.03 8.53 -1.01
C GLY A 159 -9.41 7.99 -0.64
N THR A 160 -9.99 7.23 -1.56
CA THR A 160 -11.21 6.46 -1.31
C THR A 160 -10.85 5.08 -0.78
N GLY A 161 -11.19 4.82 0.48
CA GLY A 161 -10.93 3.55 1.17
C GLY A 161 -9.55 3.44 1.82
N CYS A 162 -9.29 2.27 2.39
CA CYS A 162 -7.99 1.88 2.95
C CYS A 162 -7.37 0.88 1.97
N TYR A 163 -6.18 1.17 1.47
CA TYR A 163 -5.45 0.23 0.63
C TYR A 163 -3.98 0.60 0.50
N SER A 164 -3.18 -0.37 0.09
CA SER A 164 -1.76 -0.18 -0.20
C SER A 164 -1.26 -1.21 -1.20
N ASN A 165 -0.05 -0.99 -1.75
CA ASN A 165 0.59 -2.05 -2.49
C ASN A 165 1.11 -3.14 -1.54
N LEU A 166 1.27 -4.33 -2.12
CA LEU A 166 1.81 -5.47 -1.43
C LEU A 166 3.33 -5.56 -1.64
N GLY A 167 4.08 -5.15 -0.62
CA GLY A 167 5.55 -5.00 -0.70
C GLY A 167 6.03 -3.72 -1.40
N ARG A 168 7.33 -3.67 -1.71
CA ARG A 168 7.97 -2.59 -2.46
C ARG A 168 7.77 -2.80 -3.96
N VAL A 169 7.19 -1.81 -4.65
CA VAL A 169 6.96 -1.85 -6.10
C VAL A 169 7.92 -0.94 -6.90
N GLY A 170 8.76 -0.18 -6.19
CA GLY A 170 9.75 0.74 -6.76
C GLY A 170 9.16 2.10 -7.18
N GLY A 171 9.91 3.18 -7.01
CA GLY A 171 9.39 4.56 -7.15
C GLY A 171 8.42 4.95 -6.03
N GLN A 172 7.69 6.05 -6.23
CA GLN A 172 6.59 6.43 -5.34
C GLN A 172 5.41 5.45 -5.42
N GLN A 173 4.87 5.02 -4.28
CA GLN A 173 3.72 4.12 -4.20
C GLN A 173 2.70 4.58 -3.15
N PRO A 174 1.39 4.34 -3.34
CA PRO A 174 0.36 4.83 -2.42
C PRO A 174 0.24 4.00 -1.13
N ILE A 175 -0.16 4.69 -0.07
CA ILE A 175 -1.00 4.15 1.00
C ILE A 175 -2.21 5.08 1.10
N SER A 176 -3.40 4.60 0.75
CA SER A 176 -4.63 5.35 0.94
C SER A 176 -5.17 5.12 2.34
N LEU A 177 -5.42 6.21 3.07
CA LEU A 177 -6.13 6.15 4.35
C LEU A 177 -7.26 7.19 4.31
N ARG A 178 -8.46 6.78 3.91
CA ARG A 178 -9.64 7.64 3.98
C ARG A 178 -9.82 8.18 5.40
N HIS A 179 -9.94 9.50 5.52
CA HIS A 179 -10.03 10.19 6.80
C HIS A 179 -11.12 9.60 7.73
N ASN A 180 -12.28 9.29 7.15
CA ASN A 180 -13.36 8.57 7.82
C ASN A 180 -13.28 7.06 7.58
N GLY A 181 -12.77 6.34 8.59
CA GLY A 181 -12.80 4.87 8.65
C GLY A 181 -11.43 4.19 8.58
N CYS A 182 -10.38 4.86 8.09
CA CYS A 182 -9.05 4.25 7.97
C CYS A 182 -8.04 4.71 9.05
N LEU A 183 -8.36 5.72 9.84
CA LEU A 183 -7.41 6.34 10.78
C LEU A 183 -7.37 5.67 12.18
N SER A 184 -7.93 4.47 12.31
CA SER A 184 -7.73 3.66 13.51
C SER A 184 -6.30 3.11 13.55
N GLU A 185 -5.73 2.92 14.75
CA GLU A 185 -4.36 2.41 14.89
C GLU A 185 -4.17 1.05 14.19
N GLY A 186 -5.11 0.11 14.34
CA GLY A 186 -5.01 -1.20 13.69
C GLY A 186 -5.19 -1.13 12.19
N THR A 187 -6.08 -0.27 11.66
CA THR A 187 -6.23 -0.09 10.21
C THR A 187 -4.97 0.49 9.58
N ILE A 188 -4.35 1.49 10.21
CA ILE A 188 -3.09 2.04 9.69
C ILE A 188 -1.98 0.97 9.71
N LEU A 189 -1.88 0.21 10.80
CA LEU A 189 -0.90 -0.89 10.92
C LEU A 189 -1.15 -2.02 9.91
N HIS A 190 -2.41 -2.25 9.53
CA HIS A 190 -2.80 -3.21 8.51
C HIS A 190 -2.26 -2.82 7.13
N GLU A 191 -2.49 -1.59 6.69
CA GLU A 191 -1.94 -1.09 5.41
C GLU A 191 -0.40 -1.03 5.41
N MET A 192 0.18 -0.69 6.56
CA MET A 192 1.63 -0.77 6.72
C MET A 192 2.14 -2.21 6.61
N ALA A 193 1.38 -3.20 7.09
CA ALA A 193 1.73 -4.61 6.96
C ALA A 193 1.67 -5.10 5.50
N HIS A 194 0.64 -4.71 4.74
CA HIS A 194 0.60 -4.94 3.29
C HIS A 194 1.80 -4.30 2.57
N THR A 195 2.11 -3.05 2.88
CA THR A 195 3.27 -2.33 2.33
C THR A 195 4.59 -3.07 2.54
N VAL A 196 4.77 -3.79 3.65
CA VAL A 196 5.99 -4.57 3.91
C VAL A 196 5.91 -6.01 3.39
N GLY A 197 4.77 -6.44 2.87
CA GLY A 197 4.58 -7.74 2.22
C GLY A 197 3.90 -8.79 3.08
N ILE A 198 2.93 -8.40 3.91
CA ILE A 198 2.03 -9.35 4.60
C ILE A 198 0.67 -9.32 3.90
N ILE A 199 0.11 -10.49 3.59
CA ILE A 199 -1.26 -10.65 3.06
C ILE A 199 -2.27 -10.88 4.18
N HIS A 200 -3.55 -11.04 3.83
CA HIS A 200 -4.58 -11.40 4.78
C HIS A 200 -4.39 -12.79 5.37
N GLU A 201 -4.80 -12.98 6.62
CA GLU A 201 -4.64 -14.27 7.29
C GLU A 201 -5.60 -15.34 6.74
N HIS A 202 -6.80 -14.94 6.30
CA HIS A 202 -7.83 -15.86 5.78
C HIS A 202 -7.55 -16.35 4.35
N ASP A 203 -6.60 -15.72 3.65
CA ASP A 203 -6.16 -16.07 2.30
C ASP A 203 -5.08 -17.16 2.31
N ARG A 204 -4.56 -17.53 3.49
CA ARG A 204 -3.46 -18.48 3.58
C ARG A 204 -3.80 -19.82 2.89
N PRO A 205 -2.80 -20.47 2.25
CA PRO A 205 -3.01 -21.77 1.60
C PRO A 205 -3.43 -22.88 2.57
N ASP A 206 -3.13 -22.75 3.86
CA ASP A 206 -3.52 -23.68 4.92
C ASP A 206 -4.81 -23.29 5.68
N ARG A 207 -5.50 -22.20 5.29
CA ARG A 207 -6.66 -21.64 6.01
C ARG A 207 -7.81 -22.63 6.19
N ASP A 208 -8.00 -23.56 5.27
CA ASP A 208 -9.08 -24.57 5.31
C ASP A 208 -8.95 -25.54 6.51
N LYS A 209 -7.81 -25.54 7.22
CA LYS A 209 -7.63 -26.25 8.49
C LYS A 209 -8.25 -25.52 9.68
N TYR A 210 -8.50 -24.22 9.54
CA TYR A 210 -8.85 -23.30 10.63
C TYR A 210 -10.23 -22.69 10.45
N ILE A 211 -10.60 -22.37 9.21
CA ILE A 211 -11.89 -21.79 8.83
C ILE A 211 -12.46 -22.50 7.59
N LYS A 212 -13.77 -22.40 7.41
CA LYS A 212 -14.49 -22.85 6.21
C LYS A 212 -15.28 -21.69 5.62
N ILE A 213 -14.95 -21.26 4.40
CA ILE A 213 -15.70 -20.21 3.70
C ILE A 213 -17.12 -20.68 3.39
N LEU A 214 -18.07 -19.76 3.45
CA LEU A 214 -19.48 -19.92 3.12
C LEU A 214 -19.83 -19.03 1.91
N PRO A 215 -19.45 -19.41 0.67
CA PRO A 215 -19.67 -18.59 -0.54
C PRO A 215 -21.12 -18.14 -0.72
N GLN A 216 -22.08 -18.96 -0.31
CA GLN A 216 -23.51 -18.63 -0.41
C GLN A 216 -23.94 -17.42 0.44
N ASN A 217 -23.15 -17.02 1.43
CA ASN A 217 -23.41 -15.85 2.28
C ASN A 217 -22.67 -14.60 1.78
N ILE A 218 -21.78 -14.75 0.79
CA ILE A 218 -20.92 -13.70 0.25
C ILE A 218 -21.52 -13.23 -1.09
N PRO A 219 -21.76 -11.92 -1.28
CA PRO A 219 -22.21 -11.39 -2.56
C PRO A 219 -21.24 -11.77 -3.68
N GLU A 220 -21.78 -12.08 -4.87
CA GLU A 220 -21.01 -12.59 -6.01
C GLU A 220 -19.81 -11.70 -6.35
N GLU A 221 -19.99 -10.38 -6.27
CA GLU A 221 -18.94 -9.39 -6.55
C GLU A 221 -17.75 -9.43 -5.56
N TRP A 222 -17.91 -10.09 -4.40
CA TRP A 222 -16.88 -10.19 -3.37
C TRP A 222 -16.33 -11.61 -3.19
N GLN A 223 -16.86 -12.62 -3.88
CA GLN A 223 -16.45 -14.01 -3.66
C GLN A 223 -14.97 -14.27 -3.97
N SER A 224 -14.41 -13.59 -4.98
CA SER A 224 -12.99 -13.72 -5.33
C SER A 224 -12.06 -13.31 -4.18
N GLN A 225 -12.48 -12.43 -3.29
CA GLN A 225 -11.68 -11.99 -2.12
C GLN A 225 -11.59 -13.02 -1.00
N TYR A 226 -12.24 -14.17 -1.16
CA TYR A 226 -12.18 -15.30 -0.22
C TYR A 226 -11.47 -16.52 -0.84
N GLU A 227 -10.93 -16.37 -2.05
CA GLU A 227 -10.04 -17.34 -2.66
C GLU A 227 -8.74 -17.42 -1.84
N LYS A 228 -8.25 -18.65 -1.65
CA LYS A 228 -6.98 -18.84 -0.95
C LYS A 228 -5.83 -18.67 -1.94
N SER A 229 -4.74 -18.10 -1.46
CA SER A 229 -3.46 -18.11 -2.15
C SER A 229 -2.86 -19.53 -2.19
N SER A 230 -1.90 -19.76 -3.08
CA SER A 230 -1.21 -21.04 -3.17
C SER A 230 0.01 -21.14 -2.25
N TYR A 231 0.47 -22.38 -1.95
CA TYR A 231 1.71 -22.59 -1.18
C TYR A 231 2.96 -22.15 -1.96
N GLU A 232 2.86 -22.12 -3.28
CA GLU A 232 3.85 -21.59 -4.20
C GLU A 232 3.91 -20.06 -4.07
N ASP A 233 2.76 -19.41 -3.89
CA ASP A 233 2.64 -17.95 -3.87
C ASP A 233 3.09 -17.33 -2.55
N ILE A 234 2.98 -18.08 -1.44
CA ILE A 234 3.07 -17.53 -0.09
C ILE A 234 3.85 -18.44 0.85
N GLN A 235 4.87 -17.85 1.48
CA GLN A 235 5.57 -18.49 2.58
C GLN A 235 4.73 -18.41 3.87
N ILE A 236 4.45 -19.56 4.49
CA ILE A 236 3.90 -19.59 5.85
C ILE A 236 4.99 -19.15 6.84
N LEU A 237 4.86 -17.95 7.38
CA LEU A 237 5.84 -17.35 8.28
C LEU A 237 5.63 -17.74 9.76
N GLY A 238 4.46 -18.29 10.11
CA GLY A 238 4.11 -18.66 11.47
C GLY A 238 2.75 -19.37 11.57
N PRO A 239 2.28 -19.67 12.80
CA PRO A 239 0.97 -20.28 13.02
C PRO A 239 -0.17 -19.40 12.48
N TYR A 240 -1.33 -20.01 12.26
CA TYR A 240 -2.56 -19.27 11.92
C TYR A 240 -3.00 -18.42 13.09
N ASP A 241 -3.32 -17.16 12.85
CA ASP A 241 -3.72 -16.21 13.89
C ASP A 241 -5.12 -15.65 13.63
N TYR A 242 -6.12 -16.25 14.27
CA TYR A 242 -7.52 -15.81 14.21
C TYR A 242 -7.71 -14.33 14.57
N TYR A 243 -6.83 -13.77 15.39
CA TYR A 243 -6.94 -12.39 15.89
C TYR A 243 -5.96 -11.44 15.20
N SER A 244 -5.29 -11.90 14.13
CA SER A 244 -4.39 -11.08 13.33
C SER A 244 -5.08 -9.80 12.91
N VAL A 245 -4.35 -8.69 12.93
CA VAL A 245 -4.83 -7.44 12.33
C VAL A 245 -5.08 -7.59 10.82
N MET A 246 -4.49 -8.63 10.20
CA MET A 246 -4.63 -9.00 8.79
C MET A 246 -5.79 -9.98 8.54
N HIS A 247 -6.53 -10.41 9.56
CA HIS A 247 -7.69 -11.29 9.34
C HIS A 247 -8.91 -10.45 8.95
N TYR A 248 -9.69 -10.95 7.99
CA TYR A 248 -11.02 -10.41 7.70
C TYR A 248 -12.00 -10.61 8.88
N PRO A 249 -12.99 -9.73 9.04
CA PRO A 249 -14.08 -9.95 9.96
C PRO A 249 -14.98 -11.12 9.50
N ILE A 250 -15.71 -11.72 10.44
CA ILE A 250 -16.64 -12.84 10.14
C ILE A 250 -17.85 -12.40 9.28
N PRO A 251 -18.51 -11.25 9.54
CA PRO A 251 -19.64 -10.85 8.72
C PRO A 251 -19.20 -10.53 7.29
N ALA A 252 -19.88 -11.12 6.32
CA ALA A 252 -19.72 -10.82 4.90
C ALA A 252 -20.15 -9.37 4.61
N PRO A 253 -19.47 -8.70 3.66
CA PRO A 253 -19.83 -7.34 3.26
C PRO A 253 -21.29 -7.29 2.77
N ARG A 254 -21.99 -6.20 3.10
CA ARG A 254 -23.40 -5.90 2.75
C ARG A 254 -24.47 -6.82 3.36
N THR A 255 -24.21 -8.11 3.54
CA THR A 255 -25.22 -9.07 4.03
C THR A 255 -25.21 -9.18 5.56
N GLY A 256 -24.05 -9.02 6.19
CA GLY A 256 -23.86 -9.25 7.62
C GLY A 256 -23.95 -10.72 8.06
N LEU A 257 -24.21 -11.63 7.12
CA LEU A 257 -24.18 -13.08 7.35
C LEU A 257 -22.73 -13.55 7.50
N PRO A 258 -22.44 -14.63 8.23
CA PRO A 258 -21.07 -15.12 8.35
C PRO A 258 -20.50 -15.53 6.98
N SER A 259 -19.37 -14.95 6.58
CA SER A 259 -18.62 -15.32 5.38
C SER A 259 -17.82 -16.62 5.55
N PHE A 260 -17.54 -17.02 6.80
CA PHE A 260 -16.87 -18.27 7.14
C PHE A 260 -17.25 -18.79 8.53
N GLU A 261 -17.01 -20.08 8.74
CA GLU A 261 -17.12 -20.75 10.05
C GLU A 261 -15.72 -21.04 10.61
N VAL A 262 -15.53 -20.91 11.92
CA VAL A 262 -14.29 -21.33 12.60
C VAL A 262 -14.41 -22.79 12.99
N LEU A 263 -13.42 -23.60 12.60
CA LEU A 263 -13.42 -25.05 12.81
C LEU A 263 -12.96 -25.46 14.21
N GLN A 264 -12.15 -24.63 14.86
CA GLN A 264 -11.61 -24.90 16.19
C GLN A 264 -12.54 -24.37 17.29
N LYS A 265 -12.82 -25.22 18.30
CA LYS A 265 -13.59 -24.83 19.49
C LYS A 265 -12.78 -23.91 20.40
N GLY A 266 -13.48 -23.01 21.11
CA GLY A 266 -12.86 -22.12 22.10
C GLY A 266 -12.22 -20.86 21.52
N ILE A 267 -12.34 -20.63 20.22
CA ILE A 267 -11.97 -19.36 19.60
C ILE A 267 -13.05 -18.32 19.89
N ASP A 268 -12.63 -17.14 20.34
CA ASP A 268 -13.51 -16.00 20.60
C ASP A 268 -13.81 -15.29 19.28
N LEU A 269 -14.97 -15.62 18.69
CA LEU A 269 -15.41 -15.10 17.40
C LEU A 269 -15.53 -13.56 17.38
N SER A 270 -15.77 -12.92 18.53
CA SER A 270 -15.93 -11.46 18.62
C SER A 270 -14.62 -10.69 18.38
N ARG A 271 -13.48 -11.38 18.44
CA ARG A 271 -12.14 -10.80 18.26
C ARG A 271 -11.58 -10.97 16.86
N ILE A 272 -12.19 -11.80 16.02
CA ILE A 272 -11.76 -12.01 14.64
C ILE A 272 -12.09 -10.77 13.81
N GLY A 273 -11.12 -10.26 13.03
CA GLY A 273 -11.26 -9.01 12.29
C GLY A 273 -11.03 -7.75 13.12
N GLN A 274 -10.46 -7.88 14.32
CA GLN A 274 -10.12 -6.72 15.16
C GLN A 274 -9.19 -5.73 14.44
N ARG A 275 -9.33 -4.44 14.79
CA ARG A 275 -8.48 -3.33 14.33
C ARG A 275 -7.90 -2.51 15.50
N ALA A 276 -7.67 -3.16 16.65
CA ALA A 276 -7.01 -2.57 17.81
C ALA A 276 -5.47 -2.51 17.65
N GLY A 277 -4.89 -3.44 16.88
CA GLY A 277 -3.46 -3.42 16.53
C GLY A 277 -2.88 -4.81 16.25
N GLN A 278 -1.60 -4.85 15.91
CA GLN A 278 -0.86 -6.09 15.61
C GLN A 278 -0.80 -7.02 16.84
N THR A 279 -1.10 -8.30 16.63
CA THR A 279 -0.84 -9.37 17.61
C THR A 279 0.66 -9.64 17.74
N GLN A 280 1.03 -10.49 18.68
CA GLN A 280 2.42 -10.96 18.76
C GLN A 280 2.81 -11.82 17.55
N ILE A 281 1.88 -12.60 17.00
CA ILE A 281 2.13 -13.45 15.83
C ILE A 281 2.32 -12.58 14.56
N ASP A 282 1.54 -11.51 14.39
CA ASP A 282 1.75 -10.52 13.31
C ASP A 282 3.18 -9.99 13.33
N LYS A 283 3.63 -9.55 14.51
CA LYS A 283 4.97 -9.02 14.73
C LYS A 283 6.04 -10.05 14.40
N ASP A 284 5.86 -11.30 14.82
CA ASP A 284 6.85 -12.35 14.60
C ASP A 284 6.93 -12.78 13.13
N LYS A 285 5.81 -12.76 12.39
CA LYS A 285 5.80 -12.96 10.93
C LYS A 285 6.63 -11.87 10.22
N ILE A 286 6.42 -10.60 10.56
CA ILE A 286 7.17 -9.48 9.98
C ILE A 286 8.66 -9.60 10.31
N LYS A 287 9.00 -9.89 11.57
CA LYS A 287 10.40 -10.12 11.97
C LYS A 287 11.03 -11.22 11.14
N ARG A 288 10.36 -12.36 10.98
CA ARG A 288 10.87 -13.49 10.18
C ARG A 288 11.08 -13.12 8.71
N LEU A 289 10.19 -12.31 8.15
CA LEU A 289 10.30 -11.84 6.76
C LEU A 289 11.53 -10.94 6.53
N TYR A 290 11.95 -10.19 7.55
CA TYR A 290 13.03 -9.19 7.52
C TYR A 290 14.22 -9.51 8.43
N SER A 291 14.36 -10.77 8.87
CA SER A 291 15.51 -11.25 9.66
C SER A 291 16.74 -11.43 8.79
#